data_AF-A0A537GXR5-F1
#
_entry.id   AF-A0A537GXR5-F1
#
_cell.length_a   1.000
_cell.length_b   1.000
_cell.length_c   1.000
_cell.angle_alpha   90.00
_cell.angle_beta   90.00
_cell.angle_gamma   90.00
#
_symmetry.space_group_name_H-M   'P 1'
#
loop_
_entity.id
_entity.type
_entity.pdbx_description
1 polymer ?
#
loop_
_entity_poly.entity_id
_entity_poly.type
_entity_poly.pdbx_seq_one_letter_code
_entity_poly.pdbx_strand_id
1 'polypeptide(L)'
;MRIPPLVLAGGWEYHRLVGYDDNDLKGLLRGLDRIGATEVLHKKSVSEGMTDDTFLLSLSSLFGQLTEKQMKALLSAIEGGYYEIPKRTTADDLARKQGQPRSTLEEHIRKAESKIVLAMAPYMMMYARVPENPLMNKTKAAGATVGARMMKQVAMQLAAKSRNA
;
A
#
# COMPACT_ATOMS: atom_id res chain seq x y z
N MET A 1 -17.38 20.11 3.92
CA MET A 1 -16.50 18.99 4.35
C MET A 1 -16.89 17.78 3.50
N ARG A 2 -16.08 17.40 2.50
CA ARG A 2 -16.40 16.28 1.59
C ARG A 2 -15.81 14.99 2.17
N ILE A 3 -16.68 14.07 2.55
CA ILE A 3 -16.35 12.73 3.06
C ILE A 3 -15.85 11.89 1.86
N PRO A 4 -14.79 11.05 2.02
CA PRO A 4 -14.25 10.18 0.96
C PRO A 4 -15.31 9.24 0.34
N PRO A 5 -15.06 8.67 -0.86
CA PRO A 5 -16.12 8.19 -1.72
C PRO A 5 -16.93 7.06 -1.09
N LEU A 6 -18.25 7.23 -1.18
CA LEU A 6 -19.23 6.22 -0.89
C LEU A 6 -19.01 5.02 -1.80
N VAL A 7 -18.64 3.87 -1.24
CA VAL A 7 -18.53 2.62 -2.00
C VAL A 7 -19.88 1.93 -1.92
N LEU A 8 -20.56 1.83 -3.07
CA LEU A 8 -21.79 1.07 -3.25
C LEU A 8 -21.45 -0.21 -4.00
N ALA A 9 -21.57 -1.36 -3.34
CA ALA A 9 -21.25 -2.65 -3.94
C ALA A 9 -22.23 -3.72 -3.45
N GLY A 10 -22.84 -4.47 -4.38
CA GLY A 10 -23.73 -5.58 -4.05
C GLY A 10 -25.02 -5.18 -3.32
N GLY A 11 -25.50 -3.94 -3.48
CA GLY A 11 -26.65 -3.41 -2.74
C GLY A 11 -26.33 -2.89 -1.34
N TRP A 12 -25.05 -2.93 -0.94
CA TRP A 12 -24.57 -2.44 0.35
C TRP A 12 -23.79 -1.13 0.20
N GLU A 13 -23.95 -0.26 1.19
CA GLU A 13 -23.27 1.02 1.30
C GLU A 13 -22.21 0.93 2.41
N TYR A 14 -20.94 1.09 2.04
CA TYR A 14 -19.81 0.88 2.95
C TYR A 14 -19.33 2.20 3.52
N HIS A 15 -19.41 2.34 4.85
CA HIS A 15 -19.01 3.54 5.59
C HIS A 15 -17.85 3.28 6.53
N ARG A 16 -16.92 4.23 6.62
CA ARG A 16 -15.88 4.27 7.66
C ARG A 16 -16.19 5.40 8.63
N LEU A 17 -16.44 5.03 9.88
CA LEU A 17 -16.83 5.95 10.95
C LEU A 17 -15.70 6.08 11.98
N VAL A 18 -15.50 7.29 12.50
CA VAL A 18 -14.58 7.58 13.60
C VAL A 18 -15.37 8.31 14.67
N GLY A 19 -15.41 7.73 15.87
CA GLY A 19 -16.06 8.32 17.04
C GLY A 19 -15.03 8.54 18.15
N TYR A 20 -15.20 9.61 18.92
CA TYR A 20 -14.35 9.90 20.08
C TYR A 20 -14.73 9.04 21.29
N ASP A 21 -16.01 8.69 21.44
CA ASP A 21 -16.54 7.82 22.50
C ASP A 21 -17.28 6.60 21.90
N ASP A 22 -17.16 5.45 22.57
CA ASP A 22 -17.84 4.22 22.18
C ASP A 22 -19.36 4.32 22.32
N ASN A 23 -19.86 5.14 23.25
CA ASN A 23 -21.28 5.38 23.46
C ASN A 23 -21.91 6.11 22.27
N ASP A 24 -21.21 7.10 21.70
CA ASP A 24 -21.67 7.82 20.51
C ASP A 24 -21.75 6.88 19.31
N LEU A 25 -20.75 6.01 19.14
CA LEU A 25 -20.73 5.02 18.06
C LEU A 25 -21.86 3.99 18.23
N LYS A 26 -22.10 3.51 19.45
CA LYS A 26 -23.24 2.62 19.75
C LYS A 26 -24.58 3.29 19.48
N GLY A 27 -24.72 4.58 19.81
CA GLY A 27 -25.91 5.37 19.53
C GLY A 27 -26.18 5.47 18.03
N LEU A 28 -25.15 5.78 17.26
CA LEU A 28 -25.22 5.85 15.80
C LEU A 28 -25.59 4.51 15.17
N LEU A 29 -24.92 3.42 15.56
CA LEU A 29 -25.20 2.08 15.03
C LEU A 29 -26.65 1.65 15.30
N ARG A 30 -27.16 1.90 16.52
CA ARG A 30 -28.58 1.66 16.85
C ARG A 30 -29.54 2.51 16.01
N GLY A 31 -29.13 3.71 15.62
CA GLY A 31 -29.89 4.56 14.69
C GLY A 31 -29.92 3.98 13.29
N LEU A 32 -28.79 3.47 12.80
CA LEU A 32 -28.67 2.86 11.47
C LEU A 32 -29.44 1.54 11.37
N ASP A 33 -29.41 0.70 12.41
CA ASP A 33 -30.19 -0.55 12.49
C ASP A 33 -31.70 -0.33 12.32
N ARG A 34 -32.21 0.87 12.63
CA ARG A 34 -33.64 1.21 12.44
C ARG A 34 -33.98 1.58 11.00
N ILE A 35 -32.99 1.99 10.20
CA ILE A 35 -33.16 2.43 8.82
C ILE A 35 -32.95 1.25 7.86
N GLY A 36 -32.01 0.35 8.18
CA GLY A 36 -31.73 -0.83 7.39
C GLY A 36 -30.80 -1.80 8.10
N ALA A 37 -30.59 -2.96 7.47
CA ALA A 37 -29.63 -3.94 7.96
C ALA A 37 -28.23 -3.30 7.99
N THR A 38 -27.61 -3.25 9.16
CA THR A 38 -26.27 -2.68 9.34
C THR A 38 -25.32 -3.79 9.77
N GLU A 39 -24.19 -3.92 9.08
CA GLU A 39 -23.16 -4.89 9.42
C GLU A 39 -21.87 -4.17 9.82
N VAL A 40 -21.34 -4.51 10.99
CA VAL A 40 -20.05 -4.00 11.45
C VAL A 40 -18.96 -4.96 11.01
N LEU A 41 -18.29 -4.62 9.91
CA LEU A 41 -17.17 -5.43 9.40
C LEU A 41 -15.95 -5.37 10.32
N HIS A 42 -15.69 -4.21 10.93
CA HIS A 42 -14.53 -4.01 11.78
C HIS A 42 -14.74 -2.88 12.79
N LYS A 43 -14.35 -3.11 14.05
CA LYS A 43 -14.40 -2.12 15.14
C LYS A 43 -13.12 -2.22 15.96
N LYS A 44 -12.41 -1.10 16.12
CA LYS A 44 -11.15 -1.02 16.89
C LYS A 44 -11.11 0.30 17.67
N SER A 45 -10.72 0.24 18.95
CA SER A 45 -10.44 1.42 19.78
C SER A 45 -9.03 1.93 19.50
N VAL A 46 -8.88 3.24 19.31
CA VAL A 46 -7.57 3.89 19.12
C VAL A 46 -7.20 4.58 20.44
N SER A 47 -6.17 4.08 21.13
CA SER A 47 -5.65 4.74 22.33
C SER A 47 -4.75 5.92 21.94
N GLU A 48 -4.82 7.00 22.72
CA GLU A 48 -4.00 8.19 22.55
C GLU A 48 -2.51 7.80 22.64
N GLY A 49 -1.72 8.12 21.61
CA GLY A 49 -0.33 7.69 21.47
C GLY A 49 -0.09 6.35 20.75
N MET A 50 -1.14 5.67 20.29
CA MET A 50 -1.06 4.46 19.45
C MET A 50 -1.66 4.74 18.06
N THR A 51 -1.06 5.69 17.35
CA THR A 51 -1.36 5.94 15.92
C THR A 51 -0.64 4.96 14.99
N ASP A 52 0.09 3.97 15.52
CA ASP A 52 1.25 3.41 14.80
C ASP A 52 0.93 2.35 13.74
N ASP A 53 -0.29 1.83 13.65
CA ASP A 53 -0.60 0.76 12.68
C ASP A 53 -1.74 1.05 11.71
N THR A 54 -2.49 2.15 11.85
CA THR A 54 -3.69 2.36 11.03
C THR A 54 -3.76 3.79 10.51
N PHE A 55 -2.81 4.12 9.63
CA PHE A 55 -2.92 5.32 8.80
C PHE A 55 -4.07 5.16 7.81
N LEU A 56 -5.06 6.06 7.89
CA LEU A 56 -6.18 6.10 6.95
C LEU A 56 -5.69 6.68 5.62
N LEU A 57 -5.14 5.81 4.76
CA LEU A 57 -4.71 6.19 3.42
C LEU A 57 -5.91 6.28 2.47
N SER A 58 -6.02 7.40 1.76
CA SER A 58 -6.98 7.50 0.66
C SER A 58 -6.46 6.73 -0.55
N LEU A 59 -7.26 5.79 -1.06
CA LEU A 59 -6.94 5.06 -2.30
C LEU A 59 -6.77 6.01 -3.49
N SER A 60 -7.49 7.13 -3.52
CA SER A 60 -7.31 8.15 -4.57
C SER A 60 -5.93 8.84 -4.48
N SER A 61 -5.37 8.99 -3.28
CA SER A 61 -4.02 9.53 -3.10
C SER A 61 -2.95 8.55 -3.58
N LEU A 62 -3.19 7.23 -3.42
CA LEU A 62 -2.23 6.21 -3.81
C LEU A 62 -2.29 5.89 -5.31
N PHE A 63 -3.51 5.80 -5.85
CA PHE A 63 -3.76 5.25 -7.18
C PHE A 63 -4.37 6.24 -8.17
N GLY A 64 -4.87 7.40 -7.72
CA GLY A 64 -5.57 8.36 -8.58
C GLY A 64 -4.71 8.99 -9.68
N GLN A 65 -3.38 8.87 -9.59
CA GLN A 65 -2.45 9.33 -10.62
C GLN A 65 -2.19 8.28 -11.71
N LEU A 66 -2.63 7.03 -11.53
CA LEU A 66 -2.44 5.95 -12.50
C LEU A 66 -3.42 6.10 -13.66
N THR A 67 -2.94 5.94 -14.89
CA THR A 67 -3.83 5.79 -16.05
C THR A 67 -4.42 4.39 -16.08
N GLU A 68 -5.53 4.20 -16.81
CA GLU A 68 -6.14 2.86 -16.97
C GLU A 68 -5.15 1.83 -17.51
N LYS A 69 -4.32 2.20 -18.50
CA LYS A 69 -3.28 1.31 -19.06
C LYS A 69 -2.22 0.94 -18.03
N GLN A 70 -1.83 1.88 -17.16
CA GLN A 70 -0.87 1.65 -16.08
C GLN A 70 -1.47 0.72 -15.00
N MET A 71 -2.70 0.97 -14.60
CA MET A 71 -3.43 0.12 -13.65
C MET A 71 -3.58 -1.31 -14.19
N LYS A 72 -4.03 -1.46 -15.44
CA LYS A 72 -4.20 -2.76 -16.10
C LYS A 72 -2.87 -3.53 -16.21
N ALA A 73 -1.79 -2.84 -16.59
CA ALA A 73 -0.46 -3.45 -16.67
C ALA A 73 0.01 -3.97 -15.30
N LEU A 74 -0.18 -3.18 -14.24
CA LEU A 74 0.20 -3.55 -12.88
C LEU A 74 -0.61 -4.75 -12.37
N LEU A 75 -1.93 -4.73 -12.55
CA LEU A 75 -2.82 -5.84 -12.16
C LEU A 75 -2.47 -7.13 -12.89
N SER A 76 -2.24 -7.05 -14.20
CA SER A 76 -1.83 -8.24 -14.99
C SER A 76 -0.48 -8.80 -14.54
N ALA A 77 0.45 -7.93 -14.13
CA ALA A 77 1.74 -8.34 -13.59
C ALA A 77 1.58 -9.04 -12.23
N ILE A 78 0.72 -8.52 -11.35
CA ILE A 78 0.40 -9.14 -10.06
C ILE A 78 -0.25 -10.51 -10.26
N GLU A 79 -1.32 -10.58 -11.05
CA GLU A 79 -2.05 -11.83 -11.33
C GLU A 79 -1.20 -12.89 -12.03
N GLY A 80 -0.28 -12.47 -12.89
CA GLY A 80 0.68 -13.35 -13.56
C GLY A 80 1.82 -13.84 -12.67
N GLY A 81 1.95 -13.34 -11.44
CA GLY A 81 3.05 -13.68 -10.53
C GLY A 81 4.39 -13.07 -10.96
N TYR A 82 4.39 -11.90 -11.60
CA TYR A 82 5.60 -11.17 -12.02
C TYR A 82 6.41 -10.66 -10.82
N TYR A 83 5.72 -10.39 -9.71
CA TYR A 83 6.29 -9.92 -8.45
C TYR A 83 6.53 -11.05 -7.43
N GLU A 84 6.16 -12.29 -7.75
CA GLU A 84 6.40 -13.43 -6.87
C GLU A 84 7.89 -13.80 -6.83
N ILE A 85 8.31 -14.47 -5.75
CA ILE A 85 9.65 -15.00 -5.58
C ILE A 85 9.52 -16.49 -5.22
N PRO A 86 9.84 -17.43 -6.14
CA PRO A 86 10.36 -17.20 -7.51
C PRO A 86 9.30 -16.62 -8.46
N LYS A 87 9.73 -15.85 -9.48
CA LYS A 87 8.81 -15.29 -10.49
C LYS A 87 8.16 -16.40 -11.30
N ARG A 88 6.83 -16.34 -11.45
CA ARG A 88 6.06 -17.29 -12.26
C ARG A 88 5.91 -16.88 -13.73
N THR A 89 6.07 -15.59 -14.02
CA THR A 89 5.97 -15.05 -15.38
C THR A 89 7.03 -13.99 -15.63
N THR A 90 7.40 -13.80 -16.89
CA THR A 90 8.24 -12.68 -17.32
C THR A 90 7.39 -11.54 -17.90
N ALA A 91 8.00 -10.36 -18.07
CA ALA A 91 7.36 -9.25 -18.79
C ALA A 91 7.13 -9.60 -20.27
N ASP A 92 7.97 -10.45 -20.88
CA ASP A 92 7.81 -10.91 -22.26
C ASP A 92 6.53 -11.74 -22.40
N ASP A 93 6.33 -12.71 -21.49
CA ASP A 93 5.15 -13.57 -21.48
C ASP A 93 3.86 -12.78 -21.29
N LEU A 94 3.87 -11.80 -20.39
CA LEU A 94 2.73 -10.92 -20.15
C LEU A 94 2.44 -10.02 -21.36
N ALA A 95 3.49 -9.49 -22.01
CA ALA A 95 3.34 -8.64 -23.18
C ALA A 95 2.76 -9.41 -24.36
N ARG A 96 3.24 -10.66 -24.59
CA ARG A 96 2.69 -11.58 -25.59
C ARG A 96 1.21 -11.87 -25.35
N LYS A 97 0.81 -12.17 -24.12
CA LYS A 97 -0.60 -12.42 -23.75
C LYS A 97 -1.51 -11.21 -24.01
N GLN A 98 -0.96 -10.00 -23.94
CA GLN A 98 -1.72 -8.76 -24.15
C GLN A 98 -1.62 -8.21 -25.58
N GLY A 99 -0.88 -8.88 -26.48
CA GLY A 99 -0.68 -8.42 -27.85
C GLY A 99 0.05 -7.08 -27.95
N GLN A 100 0.92 -6.75 -26.98
CA GLN A 100 1.69 -5.50 -26.97
C GLN A 100 3.20 -5.76 -26.98
N PRO A 101 4.03 -4.82 -27.45
CA PRO A 101 5.48 -4.92 -27.32
C PRO A 101 5.90 -5.02 -25.85
N ARG A 102 6.91 -5.83 -25.58
CA ARG A 102 7.51 -5.98 -24.24
C ARG A 102 7.90 -4.63 -23.63
N SER A 103 8.56 -3.77 -24.42
CA SER A 103 8.99 -2.43 -23.98
C SER A 103 7.82 -1.54 -23.55
N THR A 104 6.65 -1.67 -24.20
CA THR A 104 5.45 -0.92 -23.86
C THR A 104 4.86 -1.39 -22.52
N LEU A 105 4.78 -2.70 -22.29
CA LEU A 105 4.32 -3.24 -21.00
C LEU A 105 5.25 -2.85 -19.86
N GLU A 106 6.55 -3.05 -20.04
CA GLU A 106 7.57 -2.69 -19.03
C GLU A 106 7.51 -1.19 -18.71
N GLU A 107 7.31 -0.35 -19.71
CA GLU A 107 7.17 1.09 -19.51
C GLU A 107 5.89 1.45 -18.72
N HIS A 108 4.77 0.78 -19.00
CA HIS A 108 3.55 0.96 -18.22
C HIS A 108 3.73 0.53 -16.77
N ILE A 109 4.34 -0.62 -16.52
CA ILE A 109 4.67 -1.13 -15.19
C ILE A 109 5.59 -0.15 -14.45
N ARG A 110 6.72 0.22 -15.06
CA ARG A 110 7.72 1.13 -14.47
C ARG A 110 7.12 2.48 -14.08
N LYS A 111 6.32 3.08 -14.96
CA LYS A 111 5.63 4.35 -14.68
C LYS A 111 4.60 4.20 -13.56
N ALA A 112 3.88 3.08 -13.52
CA ALA A 112 2.91 2.79 -12.47
C ALA A 112 3.59 2.63 -11.10
N GLU A 113 4.64 1.81 -11.04
CA GLU A 113 5.47 1.60 -9.85
C GLU A 113 6.05 2.91 -9.32
N SER A 114 6.63 3.73 -10.21
CA SER A 114 7.18 5.03 -9.81
C SER A 114 6.12 5.92 -9.17
N LYS A 115 4.91 5.97 -9.72
CA LYS A 115 3.82 6.77 -9.14
C LYS A 115 3.40 6.27 -7.77
N ILE A 116 3.25 4.95 -7.60
CA ILE A 116 2.87 4.33 -6.33
C ILE A 116 3.94 4.56 -5.28
N VAL A 117 5.21 4.30 -5.59
CA VAL A 117 6.32 4.49 -4.64
C VAL A 117 6.44 5.94 -4.21
N LEU A 118 6.31 6.90 -5.13
CA LEU A 118 6.33 8.32 -4.79
C LEU A 118 5.12 8.74 -3.95
N ALA A 119 3.93 8.20 -4.24
CA ALA A 119 2.75 8.43 -3.42
C ALA A 119 2.89 7.82 -2.02
N MET A 120 3.62 6.72 -1.87
CA MET A 120 3.89 6.06 -0.59
C MET A 120 5.02 6.71 0.21
N ALA A 121 5.95 7.41 -0.44
CA ALA A 121 7.18 7.93 0.17
C ALA A 121 6.96 8.78 1.44
N PRO A 122 5.99 9.72 1.51
CA PRO A 122 5.74 10.48 2.74
C PRO A 122 5.40 9.59 3.93
N TYR A 123 4.60 8.54 3.70
CA TYR A 123 4.19 7.60 4.74
C TYR A 123 5.34 6.67 5.14
N MET A 124 6.17 6.24 4.19
CA MET A 124 7.39 5.49 4.48
C MET A 124 8.35 6.31 5.35
N MET A 125 8.53 7.60 5.03
CA MET A 125 9.39 8.51 5.82
C MET A 125 8.81 8.78 7.20
N MET A 126 7.50 8.94 7.32
CA MET A 126 6.82 9.10 8.60
C MET A 126 6.97 7.84 9.45
N TYR A 127 6.65 6.66 8.89
CA TYR A 127 6.82 5.37 9.56
C TYR A 127 8.25 5.24 10.07
N ALA A 128 9.26 5.47 9.22
CA ALA A 128 10.69 5.40 9.56
C ALA A 128 11.12 6.32 10.73
N ARG A 129 10.34 7.34 11.08
CA ARG A 129 10.62 8.29 12.16
C ARG A 129 9.86 7.99 13.47
N VAL A 130 8.95 7.02 13.47
CA VAL A 130 8.19 6.61 14.66
C VAL A 130 9.16 5.95 15.69
N PRO A 131 9.16 6.37 16.96
CA PRO A 131 9.89 5.68 18.03
C PRO A 131 9.50 4.19 18.08
N GLU A 132 10.46 3.30 18.34
CA GLU A 132 10.30 1.83 18.24
C GLU A 132 10.17 1.23 16.83
N ASN A 133 10.33 2.01 15.75
CA ASN A 133 10.35 1.43 14.41
C ASN A 133 11.48 0.38 14.25
N PRO A 134 11.21 -0.84 13.73
CA PRO A 134 12.24 -1.86 13.45
C PRO A 134 13.39 -1.39 12.54
N LEU A 135 13.21 -0.33 11.75
CA LEU A 135 14.23 0.32 10.94
C LEU A 135 15.18 1.22 11.75
N MET A 136 14.73 1.79 12.87
CA MET A 136 15.49 2.69 13.75
C MET A 136 16.01 2.00 15.03
N ASN A 137 15.44 0.86 15.40
CA ASN A 137 15.86 0.12 16.59
C ASN A 137 17.29 -0.42 16.40
N LYS A 138 18.23 0.07 17.22
CA LYS A 138 19.55 -0.54 17.38
C LYS A 138 19.34 -1.92 18.03
N THR A 139 19.23 -2.98 17.24
CA THR A 139 19.32 -4.35 17.77
C THR A 139 20.59 -4.45 18.62
N LYS A 140 20.43 -4.73 19.92
CA LYS A 140 21.53 -4.81 20.91
C LYS A 140 22.66 -5.77 20.51
N ALA A 141 22.44 -6.65 19.53
CA ALA A 141 23.42 -7.60 19.02
C ALA A 141 24.31 -7.10 17.86
N ALA A 142 24.11 -5.90 17.31
CA ALA A 142 24.94 -5.44 16.19
C ALA A 142 25.04 -3.91 16.16
N GLY A 143 26.27 -3.39 16.28
CA GLY A 143 26.60 -1.96 16.31
C GLY A 143 26.26 -1.13 15.07
N ALA A 144 25.38 -1.62 14.19
CA ALA A 144 24.84 -0.86 13.06
C ALA A 144 23.32 -1.04 12.97
N THR A 145 22.61 0.08 12.88
CA THR A 145 21.16 0.17 12.66
C THR A 145 20.74 -0.66 11.43
N VAL A 146 19.56 -1.28 11.45
CA VAL A 146 19.05 -2.13 10.34
C VAL A 146 19.07 -1.36 9.01
N GLY A 147 18.69 -0.08 9.02
CA GLY A 147 18.80 0.80 7.85
C GLY A 147 20.23 0.95 7.31
N ALA A 148 21.25 1.01 8.17
CA ALA A 148 22.65 1.08 7.74
C ALA A 148 23.13 -0.25 7.11
N ARG A 149 22.66 -1.40 7.60
CA ARG A 149 22.93 -2.71 6.98
C ARG A 149 22.25 -2.84 5.62
N MET A 150 20.98 -2.42 5.51
CA MET A 150 20.24 -2.43 4.25
C MET A 150 20.89 -1.52 3.20
N MET A 151 21.27 -0.29 3.56
CA MET A 151 21.97 0.62 2.65
C MET A 151 23.35 0.09 2.25
N LYS A 152 24.10 -0.54 3.17
CA LYS A 152 25.37 -1.21 2.87
C LYS A 152 25.19 -2.38 1.90
N GLN A 153 24.12 -3.16 2.06
CA GLN A 153 23.82 -4.32 1.23
C GLN A 153 23.35 -3.90 -0.17
N VAL A 154 22.52 -2.85 -0.27
CA VAL A 154 22.12 -2.22 -1.54
C VAL A 154 23.34 -1.64 -2.27
N ALA A 155 24.21 -0.91 -1.56
CA ALA A 155 25.46 -0.39 -2.13
C ALA A 155 26.39 -1.53 -2.61
N MET A 156 26.49 -2.64 -1.86
CA MET A 156 27.24 -3.83 -2.27
C MET A 156 26.67 -4.48 -3.53
N GLN A 157 25.34 -4.59 -3.64
CA GLN A 157 24.67 -5.16 -4.81
C GLN A 157 24.84 -4.27 -6.05
N LEU A 158 24.82 -2.94 -5.88
CA LEU A 158 25.10 -1.99 -6.94
C LEU A 158 26.57 -2.03 -7.39
N ALA A 159 27.52 -2.14 -6.46
CA ALA A 159 28.96 -2.25 -6.75
C ALA A 159 29.39 -3.62 -7.28
N ALA A 160 28.59 -4.67 -7.07
CA ALA A 160 28.79 -5.98 -7.69
C ALA A 160 28.28 -5.97 -9.15
N LYS A 161 27.21 -5.22 -9.42
CA LYS A 161 26.63 -5.07 -10.76
C LYS A 161 27.50 -4.23 -11.70
N SER A 162 28.31 -3.29 -11.18
CA SER A 162 29.23 -2.46 -11.98
C SER A 162 30.58 -3.14 -12.30
N ARG A 163 30.86 -4.31 -11.73
CA ARG A 163 32.11 -5.08 -11.96
C ARG A 163 31.97 -6.20 -13.00
N ASN A 164 30.74 -6.51 -13.40
CA ASN A 164 30.42 -7.51 -14.42
C ASN A 164 29.82 -6.87 -15.69
N ALA A 165 30.11 -5.59 -15.92
CA ALA A 165 29.75 -4.84 -17.13
C ALA A 165 31.02 -4.38 -17.84
#